data_AF-N1MJQ6-F1
#
_entry.id   AF-N1MJQ6-F1
#
_cell.length_a   1.000
_cell.length_b   1.000
_cell.length_c   1.000
_cell.angle_alpha   90.00
_cell.angle_beta   90.00
_cell.angle_gamma   90.00
#
_symmetry.space_group_name_H-M   'P 1'
#
loop_
_entity.id
_entity.type
_entity.pdbx_description
1 polymer ?
#
loop_
_entity_poly.entity_id
_entity_poly.type
_entity_poly.pdbx_seq_one_letter_code
_entity_poly.pdbx_strand_id
1 'polypeptide(L)'
;MSASAFEQAAGRLNIAARPLDMARAVLVDGEAQSAVAKREGVSRNAVCLAVNRIWNAHSEVPEGFERVTAILPKHKAFLVRQWQREAVERLDAKR
;
A
#
# COMPACT_ATOMS: atom_id res chain seq x y z
N MET A 1 -4.32 2.65 -2.55
CA MET A 1 -3.53 1.80 -3.48
C MET A 1 -4.47 1.18 -4.49
N SER A 2 -3.99 0.72 -5.65
CA SER A 2 -4.86 0.04 -6.62
C SER A 2 -5.25 -1.36 -6.13
N ALA A 3 -6.37 -1.89 -6.61
CA ALA A 3 -6.82 -3.25 -6.27
C ALA A 3 -5.78 -4.33 -6.64
N SER A 4 -5.13 -4.19 -7.80
CA SER A 4 -4.06 -5.11 -8.23
C SER A 4 -2.83 -5.06 -7.30
N ALA A 5 -2.45 -3.87 -6.83
CA ALA A 5 -1.34 -3.72 -5.89
C ALA A 5 -1.66 -4.32 -4.51
N PHE A 6 -2.91 -4.20 -4.07
CA PHE A 6 -3.41 -4.80 -2.85
C PHE A 6 -3.39 -6.33 -2.93
N GLU A 7 -3.91 -6.91 -4.02
CA GLU A 7 -3.97 -8.37 -4.22
C GLU A 7 -2.58 -9.01 -4.28
N GLN A 8 -1.60 -8.33 -4.89
CA GLN A 8 -0.20 -8.78 -4.85
C GLN A 8 0.37 -8.81 -3.43
N ALA A 9 0.16 -7.74 -2.67
CA ALA A 9 0.65 -7.65 -1.30
C ALA A 9 -0.05 -8.66 -0.39
N ALA A 10 -1.36 -8.83 -0.56
CA ALA A 10 -2.16 -9.80 0.18
C ALA A 10 -1.77 -11.25 -0.17
N GLY A 11 -1.50 -11.55 -1.45
CA GLY A 11 -1.13 -12.89 -1.90
C GLY A 11 0.20 -13.40 -1.33
N ARG A 12 1.06 -12.50 -0.85
CA ARG A 12 2.32 -12.84 -0.15
C ARG A 12 2.13 -13.06 1.35
N LEU A 13 0.95 -12.77 1.88
CA LEU A 13 0.66 -12.81 3.32
C LEU A 13 -0.33 -13.91 3.66
N ASN A 14 -0.02 -14.68 4.70
CA ASN A 14 -1.03 -15.52 5.35
C ASN A 14 -1.87 -14.66 6.30
N ILE A 15 -2.94 -14.06 5.78
CA ILE A 15 -3.88 -13.19 6.49
C ILE A 15 -5.30 -13.77 6.40
N ALA A 16 -6.04 -13.72 7.50
CA ALA A 16 -7.43 -14.16 7.52
C ALA A 16 -8.34 -13.20 6.73
N ALA A 17 -9.49 -13.71 6.26
CA ALA A 17 -10.43 -12.95 5.42
C ALA A 17 -10.90 -11.64 6.08
N ARG A 18 -11.31 -11.67 7.35
CA ARG A 18 -11.84 -10.47 8.03
C ARG A 18 -10.82 -9.31 8.12
N PRO A 19 -9.57 -9.49 8.58
CA PRO A 19 -8.54 -8.46 8.48
C PRO A 19 -8.23 -8.02 7.04
N LEU A 20 -8.28 -8.94 6.07
CA LEU A 20 -8.06 -8.62 4.67
C LEU A 20 -9.17 -7.68 4.14
N ASP A 21 -10.42 -7.96 4.44
CA ASP A 21 -11.57 -7.15 4.03
C ASP A 21 -11.52 -5.74 4.65
N MET A 22 -11.17 -5.65 5.94
CA MET A 22 -10.94 -4.36 6.60
C MET A 22 -9.82 -3.57 5.94
N ALA A 23 -8.72 -4.22 5.59
CA ALA A 23 -7.61 -3.56 4.92
C ALA A 23 -7.99 -3.12 3.49
N ARG A 24 -8.80 -3.91 2.76
CA ARG A 24 -9.31 -3.57 1.43
C ARG A 24 -10.20 -2.34 1.45
N ALA A 25 -11.17 -2.30 2.38
CA ALA A 25 -12.05 -1.15 2.57
C ALA A 25 -11.29 0.16 2.79
N VAL A 26 -10.19 0.13 3.56
CA VAL A 26 -9.39 1.32 3.82
C VAL A 26 -8.43 1.65 2.67
N LEU A 27 -7.69 0.65 2.18
CA LEU A 27 -6.57 0.88 1.26
C LEU A 27 -7.00 0.96 -0.21
N VAL A 28 -8.09 0.31 -0.59
CA VAL A 28 -8.62 0.28 -1.96
C VAL A 28 -9.84 1.19 -2.06
N ASP A 29 -10.84 1.02 -1.18
CA ASP A 29 -12.11 1.74 -1.27
C ASP A 29 -12.06 3.13 -0.62
N GLY A 30 -10.96 3.45 0.09
CA GLY A 30 -10.71 4.78 0.67
C GLY A 30 -11.53 5.09 1.91
N GLU A 31 -12.12 4.08 2.55
CA GLU A 31 -12.91 4.27 3.76
C GLU A 31 -12.05 4.68 4.97
N ALA A 32 -12.63 5.48 5.86
CA ALA A 32 -11.98 5.85 7.11
C ALA A 32 -11.86 4.64 8.04
N GLN A 33 -10.68 4.43 8.63
CA GLN A 33 -10.43 3.33 9.58
C GLN A 33 -11.42 3.31 10.76
N SER A 34 -11.87 4.47 11.22
CA SER A 34 -12.88 4.60 12.28
C SER A 34 -14.27 4.13 11.84
N ALA A 35 -14.65 4.38 10.58
CA ALA A 35 -15.91 3.92 10.02
C ALA A 35 -15.92 2.39 9.86
N VAL A 36 -14.82 1.84 9.33
CA VAL A 36 -14.63 0.37 9.22
C VAL A 36 -14.64 -0.28 10.60
N ALA A 37 -13.94 0.29 11.59
CA ALA A 37 -13.93 -0.23 12.95
C ALA A 37 -15.34 -0.29 13.57
N LYS A 38 -16.14 0.76 13.37
CA LYS A 38 -17.53 0.82 13.84
C LYS A 38 -18.42 -0.20 13.14
N ARG A 39 -18.29 -0.37 11.82
CA ARG A 39 -19.06 -1.36 11.04
C ARG A 39 -18.75 -2.80 11.47
N GLU A 40 -17.47 -3.09 11.68
CA GLU A 40 -16.98 -4.43 11.99
C GLU A 40 -17.05 -4.79 13.48
N GLY A 41 -17.44 -3.85 14.34
CA GLY A 41 -17.51 -4.05 15.79
C GLY A 41 -16.14 -4.31 16.43
N VAL A 42 -15.07 -3.73 15.89
CA VAL A 42 -13.69 -3.90 16.37
C VAL A 42 -13.09 -2.58 16.84
N SER A 43 -11.94 -2.64 17.51
CA SER A 43 -11.18 -1.44 17.84
C SER A 43 -10.54 -0.84 16.57
N ARG A 44 -10.37 0.49 16.57
CA ARG A 44 -9.62 1.18 15.51
C ARG A 44 -8.20 0.63 15.36
N ASN A 45 -7.57 0.20 16.46
CA ASN A 45 -6.24 -0.41 16.42
C ASN A 45 -6.23 -1.74 15.65
N ALA A 46 -7.28 -2.56 15.74
CA ALA A 46 -7.36 -3.80 14.96
C ALA A 46 -7.37 -3.51 13.45
N VAL A 47 -8.13 -2.49 13.03
CA VAL A 47 -8.13 -2.01 11.63
C VAL A 47 -6.75 -1.48 11.24
N CYS A 48 -6.13 -0.66 12.09
CA CYS A 48 -4.80 -0.10 11.86
C CYS A 48 -3.74 -1.20 11.67
N LEU A 49 -3.76 -2.26 12.49
CA LEU A 49 -2.86 -3.40 12.37
C LEU A 49 -3.04 -4.15 11.04
N ALA A 50 -4.29 -4.39 10.63
CA ALA A 50 -4.59 -5.04 9.37
C ALA A 50 -4.10 -4.21 8.16
N VAL A 51 -4.37 -2.90 8.19
CA VAL A 51 -3.94 -1.94 7.17
C VAL A 51 -2.40 -1.90 7.08
N ASN A 52 -1.71 -1.73 8.21
CA ASN A 52 -0.25 -1.67 8.24
C ASN A 52 0.39 -2.97 7.75
N ARG A 53 -0.22 -4.12 8.04
CA ARG A 53 0.30 -5.41 7.58
C ARG A 53 0.32 -5.51 6.06
N ILE A 54 -0.78 -5.16 5.39
CA ILE A 54 -0.83 -5.11 3.92
C ILE A 54 0.08 -4.02 3.38
N TRP A 55 0.07 -2.83 4.00
CA TRP A 55 0.90 -1.71 3.58
C TRP A 55 2.40 -2.05 3.61
N ASN A 56 2.85 -2.76 4.65
CA ASN A 56 4.24 -3.19 4.79
C ASN A 56 4.62 -4.25 3.76
N ALA A 57 3.74 -5.21 3.47
CA ALA A 57 3.96 -6.19 2.41
C ALA A 57 3.95 -5.56 1.01
N HIS A 58 3.08 -4.58 0.78
CA HIS A 58 3.13 -3.76 -0.43
C HIS A 58 4.41 -2.93 -0.52
N SER A 59 4.95 -2.55 0.65
CA SER A 59 6.20 -1.83 0.78
C SER A 59 7.44 -2.73 0.65
N GLU A 60 7.31 -4.00 0.23
CA GLU A 60 8.49 -4.74 -0.25
C GLU A 60 8.99 -4.10 -1.54
N VAL A 61 10.21 -3.59 -1.48
CA VAL A 61 10.86 -2.95 -2.62
C VAL A 61 11.24 -4.05 -3.61
N PRO A 62 10.92 -3.92 -4.92
CA PRO A 62 11.29 -4.92 -5.91
C PRO A 62 12.81 -5.17 -5.93
N GLU A 63 13.22 -6.38 -6.31
CA GLU A 63 14.64 -6.72 -6.42
C GLU A 63 15.37 -5.75 -7.38
N GLY A 64 16.50 -5.20 -6.93
CA GLY A 64 17.24 -4.18 -7.66
C GLY A 64 16.73 -2.74 -7.51
N PHE A 65 15.69 -2.50 -6.69
CA PHE A 65 15.19 -1.17 -6.35
C PHE A 65 15.48 -0.83 -4.87
N GLU A 66 15.49 0.46 -4.54
CA GLU A 66 15.64 0.96 -3.17
C GLU A 66 14.57 2.02 -2.86
N ARG A 67 14.00 1.99 -1.64
CA ARG A 67 13.11 3.05 -1.16
C ARG A 67 13.92 4.18 -0.53
N VAL A 68 13.82 5.37 -1.11
CA VAL A 68 14.47 6.58 -0.59
C VAL A 68 13.44 7.59 -0.10
N THR A 69 13.71 8.21 1.07
CA THR A 69 12.97 9.35 1.61
C THR A 69 13.96 10.49 1.84
N ALA A 70 13.77 11.63 1.15
CA ALA A 70 14.71 12.76 1.20
C ALA A 70 14.00 14.11 1.10
N ILE A 71 14.57 15.14 1.72
CA ILE A 71 14.16 16.54 1.56
C ILE A 71 14.98 17.15 0.41
N LEU A 72 14.31 17.59 -0.65
CA LEU A 72 14.95 18.08 -1.87
C LEU A 72 14.37 19.43 -2.33
N PRO A 73 15.17 20.28 -3.01
CA PRO A 73 14.65 21.44 -3.73
C PRO A 73 13.60 21.04 -4.78
N LYS A 74 12.58 21.89 -5.01
CA LYS A 74 11.43 21.60 -5.90
C LYS A 74 11.83 21.03 -7.27
N HIS A 75 12.86 21.59 -7.91
CA HIS A 75 13.31 21.14 -9.23
C HIS A 75 13.90 19.71 -9.21
N LYS A 76 14.59 19.31 -8.13
CA LYS A 76 15.10 17.93 -7.99
C LYS A 76 13.99 16.95 -7.61
N ALA A 77 13.04 17.39 -6.79
CA ALA A 77 11.85 16.58 -6.48
C ALA A 77 11.02 16.28 -7.75
N PHE A 78 10.98 17.20 -8.72
CA PHE A 78 10.36 16.96 -10.03
C PHE A 78 11.04 15.80 -10.78
N LEU A 79 12.37 15.77 -10.82
CA LEU A 79 13.13 14.69 -11.46
C LEU A 79 12.88 13.33 -10.79
N VAL A 80 12.90 13.28 -9.45
CA VAL A 80 12.61 12.05 -8.69
C VAL A 80 11.19 11.53 -8.98
N ARG A 81 10.21 12.43 -9.10
CA ARG A 81 8.83 12.06 -9.49
C ARG A 81 8.74 11.56 -10.93
N GLN A 82 9.60 12.03 -11.83
CA GLN A 82 9.67 11.51 -13.19
C GLN A 82 10.26 10.10 -13.20
N TRP A 83 11.39 9.87 -12.52
CA TRP A 83 12.00 8.54 -12.40
C TRP A 83 11.07 7.53 -11.73
N GLN A 84 10.30 7.96 -10.73
CA GLN A 84 9.29 7.10 -10.11
C GLN A 84 8.25 6.63 -11.13
N ARG A 85 7.77 7.52 -12.02
CA ARG A 85 6.79 7.15 -13.06
C ARG A 85 7.39 6.16 -14.06
N GLU A 86 8.59 6.43 -14.54
CA GLU A 86 9.32 5.53 -15.46
C GLU A 86 9.59 4.16 -14.81
N ALA A 87 9.92 4.12 -13.52
CA ALA A 87 10.09 2.88 -12.77
C ALA A 87 8.79 2.07 -12.68
N VAL A 88 7.65 2.72 -12.41
CA VAL A 88 6.33 2.07 -12.39
C VAL A 88 5.97 1.51 -13.77
N GLU A 89 6.14 2.29 -14.84
CA GLU A 89 5.88 1.84 -16.21
C GLU A 89 6.75 0.63 -16.59
N ARG A 90 8.04 0.61 -16.22
CA ARG A 90 8.93 -0.54 -16.48
C ARG A 90 8.55 -1.77 -15.66
N LEU A 91 8.06 -1.59 -14.43
CA LEU A 91 7.59 -2.69 -13.60
C LEU A 91 6.26 -3.28 -14.13
N ASP A 92 5.36 -2.45 -14.64
CA ASP A 92 4.10 -2.87 -15.24
C ASP A 92 4.31 -3.54 -16.61
N ALA A 93 5.25 -3.07 -17.43
CA ALA A 93 5.55 -3.66 -18.75
C ALA A 93 6.26 -5.03 -18.69
N LYS A 94 6.85 -5.39 -17.55
CA LYS A 94 7.57 -6.65 -17.35
C LYS A 94 6.66 -7.77 -16.82
N ARG A 95 5.35 -7.53 -16.77
CA ARG A 95 4.34 -8.32 -16.08
C ARG A 95 3.29 -8.84 -17.06
#